data_AF-A0A1V5D2F3-F1
#
_entry.id   AF-A0A1V5D2F3-F1
#
_cell.length_a   1.000
_cell.length_b   1.000
_cell.length_c   1.000
_cell.angle_alpha   90.00
_cell.angle_beta   90.00
_cell.angle_gamma   90.00
#
_symmetry.space_group_name_H-M   'P 1'
#
loop_
_entity.id
_entity.type
_entity.pdbx_description
1 polymer ?
#
loop_
_entity_poly.entity_id
_entity_poly.type
_entity_poly.pdbx_seq_one_letter_code
_entity_poly.pdbx_strand_id
1 'polypeptide(L)'
;MKRQSLVVFGLLALSLLGCGDKVSDPEALYQKYLEDNAARQAKLKECSLMSVDEQLKSQTCTIAAKAAAKKGGEDFGRALKGFGKHE
;
A
#
# COMPACT_ATOMS: atom_id res chain seq x y z
N MET A 1 -35.47 23.37 17.26
CA MET A 1 -34.95 22.65 16.07
C MET A 1 -33.46 22.94 15.90
N LYS A 2 -32.54 22.10 16.40
CA LYS A 2 -31.07 22.26 16.24
C LYS A 2 -30.37 20.90 16.36
N ARG A 3 -30.52 20.00 15.36
CA ARG A 3 -29.84 18.68 15.35
C ARG A 3 -29.48 18.18 13.94
N GLN A 4 -29.16 19.07 12.99
CA GLN A 4 -28.80 18.65 11.63
C GLN A 4 -27.37 19.01 11.19
N SER A 5 -26.54 19.55 12.09
CA SER A 5 -25.23 20.10 11.70
C SER A 5 -24.04 19.14 11.85
N LEU A 6 -24.24 17.88 12.28
CA LEU A 6 -23.14 16.94 12.51
C LEU A 6 -22.84 16.00 11.34
N VAL A 7 -23.74 15.91 10.35
CA VAL A 7 -23.57 14.96 9.22
C VAL A 7 -22.66 15.52 8.12
N VAL A 8 -22.51 16.85 8.05
CA VAL A 8 -21.76 17.52 6.96
C VAL A 8 -20.24 17.44 7.15
N PHE A 9 -19.75 17.32 8.39
CA PHE A 9 -18.30 17.21 8.65
C PHE A 9 -17.70 15.84 8.32
N GLY A 10 -18.52 14.77 8.27
CA GLY A 10 -18.05 13.43 7.88
C GLY A 10 -17.76 13.31 6.38
N LEU A 11 -18.50 14.05 5.54
CA LEU A 11 -18.35 13.99 4.09
C LEU A 11 -17.13 14.78 3.58
N LEU A 12 -16.67 15.79 4.32
CA LEU A 12 -15.49 16.57 3.92
C LEU A 12 -14.17 15.80 4.08
N ALA A 13 -14.13 14.80 4.97
CA ALA A 13 -12.94 13.95 5.16
C ALA A 13 -12.70 12.99 3.98
N LEU A 14 -13.75 12.62 3.23
CA LEU A 14 -13.61 11.80 2.01
C LEU A 14 -13.05 12.60 0.82
N SER A 15 -13.23 13.92 0.81
CA SER A 15 -12.75 14.79 -0.28
C SER A 15 -11.25 15.09 -0.21
N LEU A 16 -10.59 14.87 0.92
CA LEU A 16 -9.13 15.05 1.08
C LEU A 16 -8.31 13.83 0.62
N LEU A 17 -8.96 12.74 0.23
CA LEU A 17 -8.31 11.62 -0.47
C LEU A 17 -8.11 11.89 -1.97
N GLY A 18 -8.62 13.02 -2.48
CA GLY A 18 -8.39 13.47 -3.85
C GLY A 18 -7.39 14.61 -3.89
N CYS A 19 -6.09 14.29 -4.01
CA CYS A 19 -5.06 15.02 -4.78
C CYS A 19 -3.66 14.74 -4.23
N GLY A 20 -2.99 13.75 -4.80
CA GLY A 20 -1.56 13.51 -4.60
C GLY A 20 -1.26 12.85 -3.26
N ASP A 21 -1.15 11.52 -3.29
CA ASP A 21 -0.64 10.70 -2.20
C ASP A 21 0.84 11.05 -1.93
N LYS A 22 1.08 12.19 -1.29
CA LYS A 22 2.40 12.61 -0.83
C LYS A 22 2.63 11.92 0.51
N VAL A 23 3.39 10.83 0.48
CA VAL A 23 3.76 10.12 1.70
C VAL A 23 4.79 10.98 2.43
N SER A 24 4.49 11.41 3.66
CA SER A 24 5.41 12.22 4.47
C SER A 24 6.74 11.50 4.71
N ASP A 25 6.68 10.19 4.95
CA ASP A 25 7.84 9.32 5.16
C ASP A 25 7.73 8.05 4.30
N PRO A 26 8.20 8.10 3.04
CA PRO A 26 8.11 6.96 2.13
C PRO A 26 8.92 5.76 2.65
N GLU A 27 10.01 6.02 3.37
CA GLU A 27 10.91 4.99 3.88
C GLU A 27 10.33 4.28 5.11
N ALA A 28 9.71 5.02 6.03
CA ALA A 28 9.00 4.42 7.17
C ALA A 28 7.80 3.59 6.69
N LEU A 29 7.06 4.08 5.69
CA LEU A 29 5.96 3.33 5.10
C LEU A 29 6.44 2.06 4.39
N TYR A 30 7.58 2.13 3.70
CA TYR A 30 8.21 0.98 3.07
C TYR A 30 8.59 -0.10 4.11
N GLN A 31 9.25 0.31 5.20
CA GLN A 31 9.58 -0.61 6.31
C GLN A 31 8.32 -1.23 6.92
N LYS A 32 7.29 -0.42 7.16
CA LYS A 32 6.00 -0.91 7.64
C LYS A 32 5.40 -1.98 6.73
N TYR A 33 5.49 -1.84 5.41
CA TYR A 33 5.00 -2.87 4.47
C TYR A 33 5.91 -4.10 4.35
N LEU A 34 7.19 -4.00 4.70
CA LEU A 34 8.06 -5.17 4.80
C LEU A 34 7.72 -6.01 6.04
N GLU A 35 7.51 -5.34 7.17
CA GLU A 35 7.15 -5.97 8.46
C GLU A 35 5.70 -6.48 8.45
N ASP A 36 4.76 -5.62 8.08
CA ASP A 36 3.32 -5.91 8.11
C ASP A 36 2.79 -6.33 6.72
N ASN A 37 2.74 -7.65 6.51
CA ASN A 37 2.25 -8.23 5.26
C ASN A 37 0.75 -7.96 5.02
N ALA A 38 -0.05 -7.87 6.09
CA ALA A 38 -1.50 -7.66 5.98
C ALA A 38 -1.80 -6.24 5.49
N ALA A 39 -1.15 -5.24 6.08
CA ALA A 39 -1.22 -3.84 5.67
C ALA A 39 -0.76 -3.68 4.21
N ARG A 40 0.33 -4.34 3.83
CA ARG A 40 0.80 -4.34 2.45
C ARG A 40 -0.20 -4.95 1.48
N GLN A 41 -0.75 -6.12 1.78
CA GLN A 41 -1.73 -6.78 0.91
C GLN A 41 -3.04 -6.00 0.81
N ALA A 42 -3.50 -5.40 1.92
CA ALA A 42 -4.66 -4.52 1.92
C ALA A 42 -4.42 -3.35 0.96
N LYS A 43 -3.26 -2.69 1.06
CA LYS A 43 -2.92 -1.58 0.16
C LYS A 43 -2.79 -2.03 -1.30
N LEU A 44 -2.17 -3.17 -1.58
CA LEU A 44 -2.09 -3.70 -2.95
C LEU A 44 -3.46 -4.02 -3.54
N LYS A 45 -4.39 -4.54 -2.72
CA LYS A 45 -5.78 -4.75 -3.14
C LYS A 45 -6.46 -3.43 -3.45
N GLU A 46 -6.31 -2.43 -2.59
CA GLU A 46 -6.83 -1.09 -2.87
C GLU A 46 -6.26 -0.54 -4.18
N CYS A 47 -4.95 -0.63 -4.38
CA CYS A 47 -4.29 -0.20 -5.61
C CYS A 47 -4.83 -0.97 -6.82
N SER A 48 -5.03 -2.29 -6.71
CA SER A 48 -5.56 -3.14 -7.79
C SER A 48 -6.98 -2.79 -8.21
N LEU A 49 -7.74 -2.09 -7.37
CA LEU A 49 -9.07 -1.57 -7.71
C LEU A 49 -9.01 -0.24 -8.49
N MET A 50 -7.84 0.41 -8.52
CA MET A 50 -7.60 1.64 -9.27
C MET A 50 -7.10 1.34 -10.68
N SER A 51 -7.25 2.31 -11.58
CA SER A 51 -6.68 2.23 -12.93
C SER A 51 -5.14 2.26 -12.87
N VAL A 52 -4.48 1.62 -13.84
CA VAL A 52 -3.00 1.56 -13.91
C VAL A 52 -2.36 2.96 -13.87
N ASP A 53 -2.99 3.94 -14.53
CA ASP A 53 -2.53 5.34 -14.52
C ASP A 53 -2.60 5.97 -13.12
N GLU A 54 -3.62 5.64 -12.33
CA GLU A 54 -3.76 6.13 -10.95
C GLU A 54 -2.82 5.41 -9.99
N GLN A 55 -2.58 4.11 -10.20
CA GLN A 55 -1.59 3.34 -9.46
C GLN A 55 -0.18 3.94 -9.62
N LEU A 56 0.19 4.31 -10.85
CA LEU A 56 1.48 4.94 -11.15
C LEU A 56 1.63 6.34 -10.54
N LYS A 57 0.53 7.07 -10.38
CA LYS A 57 0.51 8.39 -9.74
C LYS A 57 0.53 8.31 -8.21
N SER A 58 0.23 7.15 -7.62
CA SER A 58 0.18 6.95 -6.18
C SER A 58 1.52 6.45 -5.62
N GLN A 59 2.15 7.24 -4.73
CA GLN A 59 3.37 6.83 -4.06
C GLN A 59 3.14 5.64 -3.13
N THR A 60 2.06 5.60 -2.34
CA THR A 60 1.74 4.44 -1.49
C THR A 60 1.60 3.16 -2.29
N CYS A 61 0.99 3.19 -3.48
CA CYS A 61 0.87 2.02 -4.35
C CYS A 61 2.24 1.57 -4.86
N THR A 62 3.07 2.50 -5.30
CA THR A 62 4.44 2.22 -5.74
C THR A 62 5.28 1.63 -4.61
N ILE A 63 5.16 2.16 -3.39
CA ILE A 63 5.90 1.70 -2.20
C ILE A 63 5.40 0.30 -1.78
N ALA A 64 4.09 0.05 -1.77
CA ALA A 64 3.51 -1.25 -1.47
C ALA A 64 3.93 -2.33 -2.49
N ALA A 65 3.91 -1.99 -3.79
CA ALA A 65 4.36 -2.87 -4.86
C ALA A 65 5.87 -3.18 -4.75
N LYS A 66 6.70 -2.16 -4.48
CA LYS A 66 8.15 -2.34 -4.27
C LYS A 66 8.45 -3.20 -3.05
N ALA A 67 7.68 -3.05 -1.96
CA ALA A 67 7.84 -3.88 -0.76
C ALA A 67 7.43 -5.33 -1.02
N ALA A 68 6.40 -5.55 -1.84
CA ALA A 68 5.96 -6.87 -2.25
C ALA A 68 7.00 -7.57 -3.14
N ALA A 69 7.55 -6.85 -4.13
CA ALA A 69 8.58 -7.37 -5.01
C ALA A 69 9.86 -7.76 -4.25
N LYS A 70 10.29 -6.95 -3.27
CA LYS A 70 11.47 -7.29 -2.45
C LYS A 70 11.24 -8.56 -1.62
N LYS A 71 10.13 -8.64 -0.89
CA LYS A 71 9.83 -9.83 -0.08
C LYS A 71 9.60 -11.07 -0.96
N GLY A 72 8.88 -10.93 -2.07
CA GLY A 72 8.69 -12.01 -3.05
C GLY A 72 10.00 -12.48 -3.68
N GLY A 73 10.95 -11.58 -3.98
CA GLY A 73 12.28 -11.92 -4.43
C GLY A 73 13.15 -12.58 -3.36
N GLU A 74 13.02 -12.18 -2.10
CA GLU A 74 13.67 -12.83 -0.95
C GLU A 74 13.09 -14.22 -0.69
N ASP A 75 11.77 -14.38 -0.75
CA ASP A 75 11.07 -15.65 -0.62
C ASP A 75 11.42 -16.60 -1.78
N PHE A 76 11.49 -16.08 -3.01
CA PHE A 76 11.89 -16.84 -4.20
C PHE A 76 13.38 -17.24 -4.15
N GLY A 77 14.27 -16.32 -3.79
CA GLY A 77 15.70 -16.61 -3.60
C GLY A 77 15.94 -17.61 -2.47
N ARG A 78 15.16 -17.54 -1.37
CA ARG A 78 15.18 -18.53 -0.29
C ARG A 78 14.65 -19.88 -0.74
N ALA A 79 13.58 -19.92 -1.52
CA ALA A 79 13.06 -21.16 -2.09
C ALA A 79 14.09 -21.84 -3.00
N LEU A 80 14.71 -21.09 -3.93
CA LEU A 80 15.76 -21.60 -4.81
C LEU A 80 16.97 -22.14 -4.03
N LYS A 81 17.39 -21.47 -2.95
CA LYS A 81 18.47 -21.96 -2.07
C LYS A 81 18.10 -23.27 -1.34
N GLY A 82 16.80 -23.49 -1.09
CA GLY A 82 16.30 -24.77 -0.57
C GLY A 82 16.28 -25.88 -1.62
N PHE A 83 15.94 -25.57 -2.87
CA PHE A 83 15.94 -26.54 -3.98
C PHE A 83 17.35 -26.94 -4.44
N GLY A 84 18.35 -26.07 -4.28
CA GLY A 84 19.75 -26.38 -4.60
C GLY A 84 20.47 -27.29 -3.58
N LYS A 85 19.76 -27.77 -2.56
CA LYS A 85 20.32 -28.61 -1.48
C LYS A 85 19.63 -29.98 -1.45
N HIS A 86 19.54 -30.60 -2.61
CA HIS A 86 19.19 -32.01 -2.78
C HIS A 86 20.28 -32.60 -3.68
N GLU A 87 21.45 -32.80 -3.07
CA GLU A 87 22.56 -33.60 -3.60
C GLU A 87 22.33 -35.05 -3.21
#